data_AF-A0A3B9M8J8-F1
#
_entry.id   AF-A0A3B9M8J8-F1
#
_cell.length_a   1.000
_cell.length_b   1.000
_cell.length_c   1.000
_cell.angle_alpha   90.00
_cell.angle_beta   90.00
_cell.angle_gamma   90.00
#
_symmetry.space_group_name_H-M   'P 1'
#
loop_
_entity.id
_entity.type
_entity.pdbx_description
1 polymer ?
#
loop_
_entity_poly.entity_id
_entity_poly.type
_entity_poly.pdbx_seq_one_letter_code
_entity_poly.pdbx_strand_id
1 'polypeptide(L)' 'MLADAERPVHVTRDPGDDYLVALAKASASVLVSGDRDLLVLAPELPIQEPGAFLEHLKR' A
#
# COMPACT_ATOMS: atom_id res chain seq x y z
N MET A 1 23.23 -10.21 -25.71
CA MET A 1 22.49 -9.07 -25.13
C MET A 1 21.66 -9.62 -24.00
N LEU A 2 22.03 -9.32 -22.75
CA LEU A 2 21.12 -9.57 -21.62
C LEU A 2 19.97 -8.57 -21.81
N ALA A 3 18.75 -9.06 -21.97
CA ALA A 3 17.57 -8.20 -21.96
C ALA A 3 17.63 -7.37 -20.67
N ASP A 4 17.41 -6.07 -20.76
CA ASP A 4 17.10 -5.27 -19.58
C ASP A 4 15.89 -5.96 -18.92
N ALA A 5 16.13 -6.69 -17.84
CA ALA A 5 15.06 -7.24 -17.05
C ALA A 5 14.19 -6.05 -16.65
N GLU A 6 12.91 -6.07 -17.04
CA GLU A 6 11.97 -5.01 -16.73
C GLU A 6 12.10 -4.68 -15.24
N ARG A 7 12.58 -3.47 -14.94
CA ARG A 7 12.69 -3.06 -13.53
C ARG A 7 11.28 -3.09 -12.97
N PRO A 8 11.06 -3.71 -11.80
CA PRO A 8 9.74 -3.75 -11.21
C PRO A 8 9.22 -2.32 -11.09
N VAL A 9 8.00 -2.10 -11.58
CA VAL A 9 7.32 -0.82 -11.43
C VAL A 9 7.02 -0.65 -9.94
N HIS A 10 7.64 0.34 -9.32
CA HIS A 10 7.39 0.69 -7.93
C HIS A 10 6.03 1.36 -7.81
N VAL A 11 5.24 0.91 -6.84
CA VAL A 11 3.89 1.42 -6.55
C VAL A 11 3.98 2.55 -5.53
N THR A 12 4.92 2.44 -4.59
CA THR A 12 5.18 3.41 -3.55
C THR A 12 6.37 4.30 -3.89
N ARG A 13 6.47 5.45 -3.21
CA ARG A 13 7.62 6.35 -3.35
C ARG A 13 8.90 5.71 -2.82
N ASP A 14 8.82 5.02 -1.68
CA ASP A 14 9.87 4.16 -1.15
C ASP A 14 9.63 2.73 -1.66
N PRO A 15 10.48 2.19 -2.55
CA PRO A 15 10.40 0.79 -3.01
C PRO A 15 10.35 -0.25 -1.90
N GLY A 16 10.88 0.07 -0.72
CA GLY A 16 10.83 -0.77 0.46
C GLY A 16 9.41 -1.07 0.95
N ASP A 17 8.42 -0.24 0.59
CA ASP A 17 7.03 -0.39 1.01
C ASP A 17 6.16 -1.17 0.01
N ASP A 18 6.66 -1.45 -1.20
CA ASP A 18 5.88 -2.14 -2.25
C ASP A 18 5.33 -3.48 -1.77
N TYR A 19 6.06 -4.19 -0.90
CA TYR A 19 5.62 -5.49 -0.37
C TYR A 19 4.38 -5.36 0.53
N LEU A 20 4.19 -4.23 1.22
CA LEU A 20 3.02 -4.00 2.08
C LEU A 20 1.76 -3.89 1.22
N VAL A 21 1.84 -3.15 0.11
CA VAL A 21 0.76 -3.01 -0.87
C VAL A 21 0.50 -4.37 -1.56
N ALA A 22 1.56 -5.07 -1.96
CA ALA A 22 1.43 -6.38 -2.59
C ALA A 22 0.77 -7.40 -1.66
N LEU A 23 1.17 -7.42 -0.39
CA LEU A 23 0.60 -8.31 0.62
C LEU A 23 -0.88 -8.01 0.87
N ALA A 24 -1.24 -6.74 1.06
CA ALA A 24 -2.63 -6.32 1.27
C ALA A 24 -3.53 -6.70 0.07
N LYS A 25 -3.02 -6.53 -1.17
CA LYS A 25 -3.73 -6.97 -2.38
C LYS A 25 -3.91 -8.49 -2.41
N ALA A 26 -2.84 -9.25 -2.14
CA ALA A 26 -2.86 -10.71 -2.16
C ALA A 26 -3.81 -11.29 -1.10
N SER A 27 -3.95 -10.64 0.06
CA SER A 27 -4.86 -11.04 1.13
C SER A 27 -6.24 -10.36 1.07
N ALA A 28 -6.54 -9.57 0.03
CA ALA A 28 -7.76 -8.78 -0.10
C ALA A 28 -8.10 -7.97 1.17
N SER A 29 -7.07 -7.40 1.80
CA SER A 29 -7.16 -6.71 3.09
C SER A 29 -6.99 -5.20 2.94
N VAL A 30 -7.55 -4.44 3.90
CA VAL A 30 -7.26 -3.01 4.03
C VAL A 30 -5.88 -2.85 4.67
N LEU A 31 -5.03 -2.01 4.08
CA LEU A 31 -3.76 -1.62 4.69
C LEU A 31 -4.00 -0.44 5.64
N VAL A 32 -3.67 -0.61 6.91
CA VAL A 32 -3.81 0.46 7.91
C VAL A 32 -2.41 0.97 8.24
N SER A 33 -2.16 2.26 7.99
CA SER A 33 -0.82 2.86 8.21
C SER A 33 -0.92 4.33 8.60
N GLY A 34 0.02 4.78 9.43
CA GLY A 34 0.25 6.21 9.71
C GLY A 34 1.30 6.84 8.80
N ASP A 35 1.88 6.08 7.88
CA ASP A 35 2.91 6.56 6.96
C ASP A 35 2.29 7.40 5.83
N ARG A 36 2.78 8.63 5.67
CA ARG A 36 2.30 9.56 4.64
C ARG A 36 2.58 9.08 3.22
N ASP A 37 3.65 8.31 3.02
CA ASP A 37 4.04 7.80 1.71
C ASP A 37 3.10 6.70 1.21
N LEU A 38 2.48 5.97 2.14
CA LEU A 38 1.42 5.01 1.86
C LEU A 38 0.05 5.68 1.78
N LEU A 39 -0.24 6.62 2.69
CA LEU A 39 -1.55 7.28 2.77
C LEU A 39 -1.88 8.12 1.54
N VAL A 40 -0.89 8.67 0.83
CA VAL A 40 -1.14 9.40 -0.42
C VAL A 40 -1.76 8.52 -1.51
N LEU A 41 -1.63 7.19 -1.40
CA LEU A 41 -2.21 6.22 -2.35
C LEU A 41 -3.65 5.81 -1.98
N ALA A 42 -4.18 6.26 -0.84
CA ALA A 42 -5.55 5.94 -0.39
C ALA A 42 -6.68 6.29 -1.39
N PRO A 43 -6.56 7.30 -2.29
CA PRO A 43 -7.56 7.52 -3.33
C PRO A 43 -7.70 6.36 -4.33
N GLU A 44 -6.65 5.54 -4.48
CA GLU A 44 -6.57 4.47 -5.49
C GLU A 44 -6.52 3.07 -4.86
N LEU A 45 -6.04 2.96 -3.62
CA LEU A 45 -5.81 1.71 -2.91
C LEU A 45 -6.56 1.68 -1.58
N PRO A 46 -6.97 0.50 -1.07
CA PRO A 46 -7.67 0.36 0.20
C PRO A 46 -6.73 0.57 1.39
N ILE A 47 -6.29 1.82 1.58
CA ILE A 47 -5.39 2.26 2.64
C ILE A 47 -6.14 3.20 3.56
N GLN A 48 -6.02 3.02 4.87
CA GLN A 48 -6.68 3.85 5.87
C GLN A 48 -5.71 4.32 6.95
N GLU A 49 -5.97 5.53 7.47
CA GLU A 49 -5.36 5.94 8.73
C GLU A 49 -5.86 5.10 9.90
N PRO A 50 -5.04 4.85 10.95
CA PRO A 50 -5.44 4.05 12.09
C PRO A 50 -6.70 4.58 12.78
N GLY A 51 -6.82 5.90 12.94
CA GLY A 51 -8.01 6.52 13.54
C GLY A 51 -9.28 6.25 12.75
N ALA A 52 -9.23 6.42 11.43
CA ALA A 52 -10.37 6.15 10.55
C ALA A 52 -10.78 4.67 10.59
N PHE A 53 -9.80 3.76 10.59
CA PHE A 53 -10.06 2.34 10.68
C PHE A 53 -10.72 1.95 12.02
N LEU A 54 -10.26 2.52 13.14
CA LEU A 54 -10.88 2.30 14.45
C LEU A 54 -12.34 2.78 14.48
N GLU A 55 -12.65 3.92 13.87
CA GLU A 55 -14.03 4.40 13.76
C GLU A 55 -14.91 3.49 12.87
N HIS A 56 -14.33 2.82 11.87
CA HIS A 56 -15.04 1.81 11.09
C HIS A 56 -15.36 0.54 11.89
N LEU A 57 -14.46 0.09 12.77
CA LEU A 57 -14.66 -1.12 13.59
C LEU A 57 -15.68 -0.94 14.73
N LYS A 58 -15.94 0.28 15.16
CA LYS A 58 -16.91 0.59 16.23
C LYS A 58 -18.37 0.59 15.74
N ARG A 59 -18.60 0.41 14.44
CA ARG A 59 -19.93 0.36 13.82
C ARG A 59 -20.40 -1.08 13.67
#